data_AF-A0A8J7LZP0-F1
#
_entry.id   AF-A0A8J7LZP0-F1
#
_cell.length_a   1.000
_cell.length_b   1.000
_cell.length_c   1.000
_cell.angle_alpha   90.00
_cell.angle_beta   90.00
_cell.angle_gamma   90.00
#
_symmetry.space_group_name_H-M   'P 1'
#
loop_
_entity.id
_entity.type
_entity.pdbx_description
1 polymer ?
#
loop_
_entity_poly.entity_id
_entity_poly.type
_entity_poly.pdbx_seq_one_letter_code
_entity_poly.pdbx_strand_id
1 'polypeptide(L)'
;MAGVQAWELKTKIFEKKCLAIEKDVAKSCSVKEAASLKEKMKTNRKAAYVKEDHMAETIPAAIKKGITGSKWKDFLKDDDFKKAMTAWEAALADQQELVKALEKLSDTAKKHHQDLKKARDAYEKEIKQTGESAKTNKTIKKVMEQSEALLKQLDDAKGAFGTLSSKEAFFGANVKKSKDAVVTKALKDGKGDELPDILLENAKRQQSDNTSKRLVRNIEKRLANVRTLCAKEKFATIPEEITAKKALEKDVQNARAALKQASDQLKKLKDLNSELQTAKKKQAKLIAAHNDKAKMTGLIGDVADRAKAAEDSLNAAEDLIEDADSAL
;
A
#
# COMPACT_ATOMS: atom_id res chain seq x y z
N MET A 1 -23.56 65.52 44.18
CA MET A 1 -23.19 64.27 43.48
C MET A 1 -21.69 64.10 43.60
N ALA A 2 -21.22 63.11 44.36
CA ALA A 2 -19.78 62.83 44.48
C ALA A 2 -19.23 62.45 43.10
N GLY A 3 -18.26 63.21 42.59
CA GLY A 3 -17.64 62.93 41.30
C GLY A 3 -16.87 61.61 41.38
N VAL A 4 -17.17 60.70 40.45
CA VAL A 4 -16.42 59.44 40.29
C VAL A 4 -14.93 59.78 40.13
N GLN A 5 -14.08 59.21 40.98
CA GLN A 5 -12.65 59.50 40.91
C GLN A 5 -12.06 58.87 39.64
N ALA A 6 -11.11 59.55 38.98
CA ALA A 6 -10.59 59.11 37.68
C ALA A 6 -10.03 57.68 37.69
N TRP A 7 -9.48 57.22 38.82
CA TRP A 7 -8.97 55.85 38.98
C TRP A 7 -10.09 54.81 39.00
N GLU A 8 -11.27 55.13 39.54
CA GLU A 8 -12.42 54.20 39.60
C GLU A 8 -12.92 53.86 38.20
N LEU A 9 -13.01 54.87 37.33
CA LEU A 9 -13.44 54.69 35.95
C LEU A 9 -12.43 53.83 35.17
N LYS A 10 -11.13 54.14 35.28
CA LYS A 10 -10.05 53.36 34.65
C LYS A 10 -10.05 51.90 35.12
N THR A 11 -10.22 51.69 36.43
CA THR A 11 -10.30 50.35 37.04
C THR A 11 -11.47 49.56 36.48
N LYS A 12 -12.67 50.16 36.40
CA LYS A 12 -13.86 49.50 35.83
C LYS A 12 -13.70 49.17 34.35
N ILE A 13 -13.04 50.03 33.56
CA ILE A 13 -12.78 49.77 32.14
C ILE A 13 -11.85 48.56 31.99
N PHE A 14 -10.77 48.51 32.77
CA PHE A 14 -9.83 47.38 32.73
C PHE A 14 -10.48 46.08 33.23
N GLU A 15 -11.24 46.13 34.33
CA GLU A 15 -12.00 44.99 34.85
C GLU A 15 -12.98 44.43 33.80
N LYS A 16 -13.73 45.30 33.10
CA LYS A 16 -14.59 44.87 31.98
C LYS A 16 -13.81 44.16 30.88
N LYS A 17 -12.59 44.61 30.57
CA LYS A 17 -11.73 43.97 29.57
C LYS A 17 -11.23 42.61 30.06
N CYS A 18 -10.83 42.48 31.33
CA CYS A 18 -10.50 41.20 31.94
C CYS A 18 -11.67 40.21 31.86
N LEU A 19 -12.88 40.63 32.23
CA LEU A 19 -14.08 39.80 32.19
C LEU A 19 -14.46 39.37 30.75
N ALA A 20 -14.29 40.25 29.77
CA ALA A 20 -14.52 39.93 28.37
C ALA A 20 -13.55 38.84 27.88
N ILE A 21 -12.25 38.99 28.17
CA ILE A 21 -11.23 38.01 27.79
C ILE A 21 -11.45 36.70 28.56
N GLU A 22 -11.78 36.75 29.86
CA GLU A 22 -12.07 35.57 30.66
C GLU A 22 -13.24 34.76 30.09
N LYS A 23 -14.31 35.44 29.65
CA LYS A 23 -15.46 34.79 29.01
C LYS A 23 -15.08 34.13 27.68
N ASP A 24 -14.22 34.75 26.89
CA ASP A 24 -13.74 34.18 25.63
C ASP A 24 -12.79 33.00 25.89
N VAL A 25 -11.87 33.11 26.84
CA VAL A 25 -10.97 32.04 27.26
C VAL A 25 -11.74 30.81 27.73
N ALA A 26 -12.77 31.00 28.55
CA ALA A 26 -13.62 29.91 29.03
C ALA A 26 -14.34 29.17 27.89
N LYS A 27 -14.61 29.85 26.76
CA LYS A 27 -15.33 29.29 25.61
C LYS A 27 -14.42 28.64 24.55
N SER A 28 -13.22 29.15 24.35
CA SER A 28 -12.40 28.77 23.19
C SER A 28 -10.93 28.47 23.48
N CYS A 29 -10.46 28.73 24.71
CA CYS A 29 -9.04 28.62 25.05
C CYS A 29 -8.77 28.04 26.44
N SER A 30 -9.70 27.27 26.99
CA SER A 30 -9.53 26.78 28.35
C SER A 30 -8.46 25.69 28.42
N VAL A 31 -7.70 25.66 29.52
CA VAL A 31 -6.71 24.59 29.78
C VAL A 31 -7.38 23.21 29.82
N LYS A 32 -8.64 23.15 30.30
CA LYS A 32 -9.46 21.92 30.29
C LYS A 32 -9.74 21.43 28.87
N GLU A 33 -10.05 22.33 27.95
CA GLU A 33 -10.32 21.99 26.55
C GLU A 33 -9.03 21.54 25.85
N ALA A 34 -7.90 22.19 26.11
CA ALA A 34 -6.59 21.73 25.61
C ALA A 34 -6.25 20.31 26.11
N ALA A 35 -6.47 20.01 27.38
CA ALA A 35 -6.29 18.68 27.94
C ALA A 35 -7.26 17.65 27.31
N SER A 36 -8.53 18.03 27.11
CA SER A 36 -9.53 17.20 26.45
C SER A 36 -9.13 16.86 25.01
N LEU A 37 -8.64 17.84 24.23
CA LEU A 37 -8.16 17.62 22.87
C LEU A 37 -6.98 16.63 22.84
N LYS A 38 -6.02 16.76 23.76
CA LYS A 38 -4.88 15.83 23.86
C LYS A 38 -5.32 14.40 24.19
N GLU A 39 -6.26 14.22 25.11
CA GLU A 39 -6.80 12.88 25.41
C GLU A 39 -7.61 12.29 24.25
N LYS A 40 -8.40 13.12 23.55
CA LYS A 40 -9.08 12.72 22.29
C LYS A 40 -8.07 12.29 21.23
N MET A 41 -6.98 13.06 21.05
CA MET A 41 -5.89 12.70 20.12
C MET A 41 -5.25 11.36 20.49
N LYS A 42 -4.97 11.13 21.77
CA LYS A 42 -4.38 9.86 22.25
C LYS A 42 -5.32 8.68 22.00
N THR A 43 -6.60 8.84 22.29
CA THR A 43 -7.64 7.82 22.08
C THR A 43 -7.81 7.52 20.59
N ASN A 44 -7.90 8.56 19.75
CA ASN A 44 -8.07 8.42 18.32
C ASN A 44 -6.85 7.76 17.65
N ARG A 45 -5.62 8.08 18.08
CA ARG A 45 -4.41 7.38 17.59
C ARG A 45 -4.47 5.87 17.84
N LYS A 46 -4.89 5.45 19.04
CA LYS A 46 -5.06 4.02 19.34
C LYS A 46 -6.10 3.38 18.41
N ALA A 47 -7.25 4.05 18.23
CA ALA A 47 -8.29 3.56 17.32
C ALA A 47 -7.83 3.52 15.85
N ALA A 48 -7.00 4.47 15.42
CA ALA A 48 -6.42 4.49 14.08
C ALA A 48 -5.49 3.30 13.84
N TYR A 49 -4.66 2.90 14.82
CA TYR A 49 -3.84 1.69 14.71
C TYR A 49 -4.69 0.42 14.65
N VAL A 50 -5.73 0.30 15.47
CA VAL A 50 -6.65 -0.87 15.39
C VAL A 50 -7.30 -0.98 14.01
N LYS A 51 -7.67 0.16 13.40
CA LYS A 51 -8.23 0.19 12.04
C LYS A 51 -7.17 -0.12 10.97
N GLU A 52 -5.91 0.27 11.19
CA GLU A 52 -4.78 -0.11 10.34
C GLU A 52 -4.56 -1.63 10.36
N ASP A 53 -4.53 -2.22 11.56
CA ASP A 53 -4.38 -3.65 11.76
C ASP A 53 -5.54 -4.41 11.09
N HIS A 54 -6.77 -3.96 11.30
CA HIS A 54 -7.94 -4.55 10.64
C HIS A 54 -7.86 -4.46 9.11
N MET A 55 -7.43 -3.31 8.56
CA MET A 55 -7.18 -3.18 7.13
C MET A 55 -6.10 -4.18 6.67
N ALA A 56 -5.01 -4.33 7.41
CA ALA A 56 -3.96 -5.30 7.11
C ALA A 56 -4.47 -6.75 7.11
N GLU A 57 -5.37 -7.11 8.04
CA GLU A 57 -5.98 -8.44 8.13
C GLU A 57 -6.89 -8.79 6.95
N THR A 58 -7.45 -7.79 6.26
CA THR A 58 -8.26 -8.03 5.04
C THR A 58 -7.42 -8.44 3.83
N ILE A 59 -6.13 -8.11 3.80
CA ILE A 59 -5.25 -8.35 2.64
C ILE A 59 -5.11 -9.85 2.34
N PRO A 60 -4.82 -10.75 3.30
CA PRO A 60 -4.83 -12.19 3.05
C PRO A 60 -6.15 -12.73 2.50
N ALA A 61 -7.30 -12.21 2.97
CA ALA A 61 -8.62 -12.61 2.48
C ALA A 61 -8.86 -12.14 1.03
N ALA A 62 -8.45 -10.92 0.70
CA ALA A 62 -8.47 -10.38 -0.64
C ALA A 62 -7.58 -11.18 -1.62
N ILE A 63 -6.42 -11.65 -1.17
CA ILE A 63 -5.55 -12.54 -1.96
C ILE A 63 -6.25 -13.87 -2.28
N LYS A 64 -6.93 -14.48 -1.30
CA LYS A 64 -7.73 -15.70 -1.54
C LYS A 64 -8.84 -15.48 -2.58
N LYS A 65 -9.42 -14.27 -2.61
CA LYS A 65 -10.40 -13.85 -3.62
C LYS A 65 -9.80 -13.59 -5.01
N GLY A 66 -8.48 -13.60 -5.15
CA GLY A 66 -7.74 -13.43 -6.41
C GLY A 66 -7.23 -12.01 -6.68
N ILE A 67 -7.04 -11.21 -5.62
CA ILE A 67 -6.30 -9.95 -5.72
C ILE A 67 -4.80 -10.21 -5.61
N THR A 68 -4.03 -9.71 -6.57
CA THR A 68 -2.63 -10.10 -6.78
C THR A 68 -1.68 -8.90 -6.87
N GLY A 69 -2.20 -7.70 -6.62
CA GLY A 69 -1.38 -6.50 -6.69
C GLY A 69 -0.55 -6.27 -5.42
N SER A 70 0.44 -5.40 -5.55
CA SER A 70 1.39 -5.07 -4.48
C SER A 70 1.14 -3.69 -3.88
N LYS A 71 0.21 -2.92 -4.46
CA LYS A 71 -0.13 -1.56 -4.02
C LYS A 71 -1.53 -1.55 -3.43
N TRP A 72 -1.78 -0.62 -2.52
CA TRP A 72 -3.10 -0.50 -1.88
C TRP A 72 -4.25 -0.33 -2.87
N LYS A 73 -4.00 0.31 -4.02
CA LYS A 73 -5.00 0.52 -5.07
C LYS A 73 -5.51 -0.78 -5.66
N ASP A 74 -4.66 -1.80 -5.72
CA ASP A 74 -5.01 -3.08 -6.31
C ASP A 74 -6.02 -3.86 -5.46
N PHE A 75 -6.07 -3.56 -4.16
CA PHE A 75 -6.98 -4.14 -3.18
C PHE A 75 -8.34 -3.42 -3.12
N LEU A 76 -8.52 -2.27 -3.78
CA LEU A 76 -9.78 -1.51 -3.75
C LEU A 76 -10.97 -2.22 -4.40
N LYS A 77 -10.70 -3.25 -5.21
CA LYS A 77 -11.74 -4.13 -5.78
C LYS A 77 -12.28 -5.16 -4.79
N ASP A 78 -11.64 -5.32 -3.62
CA ASP A 78 -12.20 -6.07 -2.49
C ASP A 78 -12.99 -5.12 -1.58
N ASP A 79 -14.27 -5.43 -1.38
CA ASP A 79 -15.18 -4.58 -0.60
C ASP A 79 -14.77 -4.49 0.89
N ASP A 80 -14.23 -5.57 1.45
CA ASP A 80 -13.83 -5.60 2.86
C ASP A 80 -12.59 -4.72 3.08
N PHE A 81 -11.58 -4.86 2.21
CA PHE A 81 -10.42 -3.97 2.21
C PHE A 81 -10.83 -2.51 2.00
N LYS A 82 -11.70 -2.22 1.02
CA LYS A 82 -12.16 -0.86 0.74
C LYS A 82 -12.87 -0.23 1.94
N LYS A 83 -13.74 -0.97 2.63
CA LYS A 83 -14.42 -0.52 3.86
C LYS A 83 -13.42 -0.27 4.99
N ALA A 84 -12.51 -1.22 5.24
CA ALA A 84 -11.49 -1.09 6.30
C ALA A 84 -10.57 0.11 6.04
N MET A 85 -10.13 0.29 4.79
CA MET A 85 -9.32 1.43 4.37
C MET A 85 -10.06 2.76 4.57
N THR A 86 -11.34 2.85 4.21
CA THR A 86 -12.14 4.06 4.39
C THR A 86 -12.27 4.42 5.88
N ALA A 87 -12.50 3.41 6.74
CA ALA A 87 -12.58 3.61 8.18
C ALA A 87 -11.25 4.10 8.78
N TRP A 88 -10.13 3.54 8.31
CA TRP A 88 -8.80 3.99 8.71
C TRP A 88 -8.51 5.42 8.25
N GLU A 89 -8.81 5.77 6.99
CA GLU A 89 -8.63 7.13 6.49
C GLU A 89 -9.47 8.16 7.24
N ALA A 90 -10.70 7.81 7.63
CA ALA A 90 -11.54 8.66 8.47
C ALA A 90 -10.87 8.93 9.83
N ALA A 91 -10.32 7.89 10.49
CA ALA A 91 -9.61 8.08 11.77
C ALA A 91 -8.35 8.96 11.64
N LEU A 92 -7.63 8.87 10.50
CA LEU A 92 -6.50 9.74 10.22
C LEU A 92 -6.93 11.20 9.98
N ALA A 93 -8.07 11.41 9.32
CA ALA A 93 -8.66 12.74 9.12
C ALA A 93 -9.09 13.35 10.46
N ASP A 94 -9.81 12.59 11.30
CA ASP A 94 -10.21 13.01 12.64
C ASP A 94 -8.99 13.43 13.48
N GLN A 95 -7.87 12.70 13.35
CA GLN A 95 -6.63 13.07 14.05
C GLN A 95 -6.12 14.44 13.59
N GLN A 96 -6.15 14.72 12.29
CA GLN A 96 -5.69 16.00 11.74
C GLN A 96 -6.59 17.15 12.18
N GLU A 97 -7.90 16.92 12.28
CA GLU A 97 -8.85 17.91 12.80
C GLU A 97 -8.58 18.23 14.27
N LEU A 98 -8.29 17.22 15.10
CA LEU A 98 -7.93 17.44 16.49
C LEU A 98 -6.61 18.22 16.66
N VAL A 99 -5.60 17.94 15.82
CA VAL A 99 -4.34 18.70 15.80
C VAL A 99 -4.61 20.17 15.43
N LYS A 100 -5.38 20.41 14.37
CA LYS A 100 -5.77 21.78 13.95
C LYS A 100 -6.58 22.51 15.01
N ALA A 101 -7.46 21.81 15.71
CA ALA A 101 -8.23 22.38 16.82
C ALA A 101 -7.32 22.83 17.97
N LEU A 102 -6.32 22.02 18.32
CA LEU A 102 -5.35 22.38 19.35
C LEU A 102 -4.45 23.54 18.91
N GLU A 103 -4.01 23.55 17.65
CA GLU A 103 -3.25 24.66 17.05
C GLU A 103 -4.04 25.98 17.12
N LYS A 104 -5.29 25.97 16.65
CA LYS A 104 -6.19 27.12 16.70
C LYS A 104 -6.43 27.62 18.12
N LEU A 105 -6.60 26.70 19.07
CA LEU A 105 -6.73 27.04 20.49
C LEU A 105 -5.48 27.76 20.98
N SER A 106 -4.30 27.22 20.69
CA SER A 106 -2.99 27.76 21.06
C SER A 106 -2.77 29.17 20.48
N ASP A 107 -3.12 29.38 19.21
CA ASP A 107 -3.02 30.67 18.53
C ASP A 107 -3.99 31.71 19.09
N THR A 108 -5.21 31.31 19.42
CA THR A 108 -6.21 32.19 20.02
C THR A 108 -5.79 32.60 21.43
N ALA A 109 -5.28 31.67 22.23
CA ALA A 109 -4.69 31.95 23.54
C ALA A 109 -3.49 32.91 23.43
N LYS A 110 -2.62 32.75 22.42
CA LYS A 110 -1.49 33.64 22.17
C LYS A 110 -1.94 35.09 21.89
N LYS A 111 -3.01 35.28 21.10
CA LYS A 111 -3.58 36.60 20.82
C LYS A 111 -4.14 37.25 22.09
N HIS A 112 -4.98 36.54 22.82
CA HIS A 112 -5.54 37.04 24.08
C HIS A 112 -4.46 37.34 25.13
N HIS A 113 -3.41 36.52 25.21
CA HIS A 113 -2.27 36.78 26.08
C HIS A 113 -1.61 38.12 25.75
N GLN A 114 -1.32 38.37 24.46
CA GLN A 114 -0.72 39.63 24.02
C GLN A 114 -1.63 40.83 24.30
N ASP A 115 -2.93 40.70 24.05
CA ASP A 115 -3.90 41.79 24.25
C ASP A 115 -4.10 42.12 25.72
N LEU A 116 -4.20 41.10 26.58
CA LEU A 116 -4.32 41.29 28.03
C LEU A 116 -3.05 41.88 28.62
N LYS A 117 -1.87 41.43 28.18
CA LYS A 117 -0.59 41.97 28.65
C LYS A 117 -0.46 43.45 28.31
N LYS A 118 -0.75 43.85 27.07
CA LYS A 118 -0.76 45.27 26.66
C LYS A 118 -1.76 46.09 27.46
N ALA A 119 -2.96 45.55 27.70
CA ALA A 119 -3.99 46.23 28.48
C ALA A 119 -3.57 46.42 29.94
N ARG A 120 -2.96 45.40 30.56
CA ARG A 120 -2.42 45.45 31.92
C ARG A 120 -1.31 46.50 32.04
N ASP A 121 -0.35 46.50 31.11
CA ASP A 121 0.77 47.45 31.11
C ASP A 121 0.29 48.90 30.94
N ALA A 122 -0.71 49.12 30.07
CA ALA A 122 -1.34 50.43 29.89
C ALA A 122 -2.10 50.89 31.14
N TYR A 123 -2.92 49.99 31.72
CA TYR A 123 -3.67 50.26 32.94
C TYR A 123 -2.74 50.61 34.12
N GLU A 124 -1.64 49.89 34.29
CA GLU A 124 -0.67 50.17 35.36
C GLU A 124 -0.04 51.56 35.21
N LYS A 125 0.30 51.99 33.99
CA LYS A 125 0.80 53.35 33.72
C LYS A 125 -0.26 54.40 34.03
N GLU A 126 -1.49 54.18 33.58
CA GLU A 126 -2.59 55.12 33.73
C GLU A 126 -3.05 55.30 35.19
N ILE A 127 -2.96 54.25 36.01
CA ILE A 127 -3.28 54.31 37.44
C ILE A 127 -2.18 55.00 38.25
N LYS A 128 -0.90 54.80 37.90
CA LYS A 128 0.19 55.55 38.54
C LYS A 128 0.04 57.07 38.36
N GLN A 129 -0.47 57.50 37.21
CA GLN A 129 -0.77 58.92 36.93
C GLN A 129 -1.88 59.50 37.80
N THR A 130 -2.76 58.67 38.37
CA THR A 130 -3.81 59.14 39.29
C THR A 130 -3.36 59.17 40.74
N GLY A 131 -2.08 58.87 41.03
CA GLY A 131 -1.54 58.78 42.39
C GLY A 131 -1.94 57.51 43.15
N GLU A 132 -2.62 56.58 42.49
CA GLU A 132 -3.13 55.34 43.10
C GLU A 132 -2.27 54.14 42.70
N SER A 133 -2.37 53.05 43.46
CA SER A 133 -1.63 51.83 43.18
C SER A 133 -2.26 50.59 43.81
N ALA A 134 -1.85 49.40 43.34
CA ALA A 134 -2.21 48.14 43.99
C ALA A 134 -1.68 48.01 45.44
N LYS A 135 -0.71 48.83 45.86
CA LYS A 135 -0.22 48.87 47.24
C LYS A 135 -1.17 49.62 48.18
N THR A 136 -1.83 50.64 47.67
CA THR A 136 -2.67 51.56 48.45
C THR A 136 -4.17 51.28 48.30
N ASN A 137 -4.58 50.62 47.22
CA ASN A 137 -5.99 50.41 46.87
C ASN A 137 -6.32 48.93 46.60
N LYS A 138 -7.24 48.38 47.42
CA LYS A 138 -7.64 46.96 47.36
C LYS A 138 -8.36 46.59 46.06
N THR A 139 -9.14 47.50 45.47
CA THR A 139 -9.86 47.24 44.22
C THR A 139 -8.88 47.11 43.06
N ILE A 140 -7.90 48.01 42.96
CA ILE A 140 -6.84 47.95 41.96
C ILE A 140 -6.03 46.65 42.12
N LYS A 141 -5.69 46.27 43.35
CA LYS A 141 -4.99 45.01 43.66
C LYS A 141 -5.76 43.79 43.13
N LYS A 142 -7.06 43.70 43.43
CA LYS A 142 -7.92 42.59 43.01
C LYS A 142 -7.96 42.42 41.48
N VAL A 143 -8.14 43.51 40.73
CA VAL A 143 -8.21 43.45 39.26
C VAL A 143 -6.85 43.07 38.66
N MET A 144 -5.74 43.54 39.24
CA MET A 144 -4.40 43.12 38.82
C MET A 144 -4.14 41.64 39.08
N GLU A 145 -4.52 41.12 40.25
CA GLU A 145 -4.43 39.69 40.59
C GLU A 145 -5.28 38.83 39.64
N GLN A 146 -6.51 39.25 39.32
CA GLN A 146 -7.36 38.57 38.33
C GLN A 146 -6.70 38.54 36.94
N SER A 147 -6.13 39.67 36.50
CA SER A 147 -5.42 39.72 35.21
C SER A 147 -4.20 38.81 35.19
N GLU A 148 -3.51 38.63 36.32
CA GLU A 148 -2.34 37.75 36.44
C GLU A 148 -2.72 36.29 36.33
N ALA A 149 -3.77 35.89 37.04
CA ALA A 149 -4.31 34.54 36.95
C ALA A 149 -4.74 34.21 35.51
N LEU A 150 -5.38 35.17 34.83
CA LEU A 150 -5.83 35.01 33.45
C LEU A 150 -4.64 34.95 32.46
N LEU A 151 -3.60 35.77 32.64
CA LEU A 151 -2.36 35.68 31.87
C LEU A 151 -1.69 34.31 32.02
N LYS A 152 -1.63 33.76 33.24
CA LYS A 152 -1.07 32.43 33.48
C LYS A 152 -1.86 31.33 32.76
N GLN A 153 -3.18 31.36 32.82
CA GLN A 153 -4.04 30.41 32.09
C GLN A 153 -3.83 30.49 30.57
N LEU A 154 -3.71 31.71 30.05
CA LEU A 154 -3.42 31.95 28.64
C LEU A 154 -2.02 31.47 28.23
N ASP A 155 -1.04 31.55 29.13
CA ASP A 155 0.31 31.01 28.92
C ASP A 155 0.33 29.48 28.85
N ASP A 156 -0.42 28.82 29.73
CA ASP A 156 -0.56 27.36 29.68
C ASP A 156 -1.27 26.93 28.37
N ALA A 157 -2.33 27.65 27.98
CA ALA A 157 -3.09 27.37 26.77
C ALA A 157 -2.29 27.65 25.47
N LYS A 158 -1.53 28.76 25.40
CA LYS A 158 -0.71 29.10 24.22
C LYS A 158 0.46 28.14 24.01
N GLY A 159 0.92 27.46 25.08
CA GLY A 159 2.00 26.48 25.02
C GLY A 159 1.50 25.07 24.67
N ALA A 160 0.20 24.81 24.73
CA ALA A 160 -0.36 23.47 24.65
C ALA A 160 -0.03 22.75 23.35
N PHE A 161 -0.03 23.44 22.20
CA PHE A 161 0.36 22.85 20.93
C PHE A 161 1.86 22.53 20.86
N GLY A 162 2.72 23.43 21.37
CA GLY A 162 4.18 23.26 21.37
C GLY A 162 4.69 22.09 22.22
N THR A 163 3.84 21.53 23.09
CA THR A 163 4.17 20.31 23.85
C THR A 163 3.94 19.01 23.08
N LEU A 164 3.29 19.06 21.91
CA LEU A 164 3.17 17.89 21.05
C LEU A 164 4.53 17.56 20.43
N SER A 165 4.90 16.28 20.42
CA SER A 165 6.03 15.84 19.62
C SER A 165 5.70 15.89 18.12
N SER A 166 6.72 16.02 17.26
CA SER A 166 6.51 16.03 15.81
C SER A 166 5.77 14.79 15.30
N LYS A 167 5.99 13.62 15.94
CA LYS A 167 5.28 12.37 15.60
C LYS A 167 3.78 12.48 15.85
N GLU A 168 3.37 13.24 16.86
CA GLU A 168 1.97 13.41 17.23
C GLU A 168 1.28 14.48 16.38
N ALA A 169 1.98 15.57 16.08
CA ALA A 169 1.46 16.64 15.22
C ALA A 169 1.27 16.17 13.76
N PHE A 170 2.17 15.32 13.25
CA PHE A 170 2.14 14.87 11.85
C PHE A 170 1.63 13.44 11.65
N PHE A 171 1.12 12.77 12.69
CA PHE A 171 0.68 11.36 12.62
C PHE A 171 -0.22 11.07 11.42
N GLY A 172 -1.36 11.76 11.32
CA GLY A 172 -2.34 11.51 10.25
C GLY A 172 -1.79 11.80 8.86
N ALA A 173 -0.92 12.80 8.72
CA ALA A 173 -0.32 13.16 7.44
C ALA A 173 0.76 12.18 6.97
N ASN A 174 1.60 11.71 7.89
CA ASN A 174 2.68 10.76 7.58
C ASN A 174 2.13 9.38 7.29
N VAL A 175 1.20 8.89 8.12
CA VAL A 175 0.62 7.55 7.97
C VAL A 175 -0.22 7.43 6.70
N LYS A 176 -0.94 8.48 6.29
CA LYS A 176 -1.69 8.48 5.02
C LYS A 176 -0.78 8.34 3.79
N LYS A 177 0.46 8.83 3.84
CA LYS A 177 1.46 8.66 2.78
C LYS A 177 2.08 7.26 2.78
N SER A 178 1.92 6.50 3.86
CA SER A 178 2.49 5.17 4.06
C SER A 178 1.53 4.01 3.76
N LYS A 179 0.40 4.26 3.09
CA LYS A 179 -0.56 3.20 2.68
C LYS A 179 0.11 2.00 2.01
N ASP A 180 0.96 2.25 1.02
CA ASP A 180 1.70 1.18 0.33
C ASP A 180 2.67 0.44 1.25
N ALA A 181 3.23 1.12 2.27
CA ALA A 181 4.10 0.48 3.25
C ALA A 181 3.33 -0.47 4.18
N VAL A 182 2.10 -0.10 4.58
CA VAL A 182 1.22 -0.98 5.37
C VAL A 182 0.84 -2.21 4.55
N VAL A 183 0.44 -2.01 3.29
CA VAL A 183 0.14 -3.14 2.39
C VAL A 183 1.37 -4.02 2.16
N THR A 184 2.53 -3.42 1.89
CA THR A 184 3.79 -4.17 1.72
C THR A 184 4.15 -4.97 2.97
N LYS A 185 3.95 -4.39 4.16
CA LYS A 185 4.20 -5.07 5.43
C LYS A 185 3.22 -6.23 5.63
N ALA A 186 1.92 -6.00 5.45
CA ALA A 186 0.91 -7.04 5.53
C ALA A 186 1.12 -8.17 4.51
N LEU A 187 1.60 -7.83 3.31
CA LEU A 187 2.03 -8.79 2.31
C LEU A 187 3.24 -9.60 2.80
N LYS A 188 4.25 -8.97 3.41
CA LYS A 188 5.41 -9.69 3.98
C LYS A 188 5.02 -10.57 5.16
N ASP A 189 4.17 -10.08 6.05
CA ASP A 189 3.73 -10.81 7.24
C ASP A 189 2.73 -11.94 6.87
N GLY A 190 1.99 -11.78 5.78
CA GLY A 190 1.10 -12.79 5.19
C GLY A 190 1.77 -13.75 4.20
N LYS A 191 3.05 -13.53 3.85
CA LYS A 191 3.81 -14.35 2.89
C LYS A 191 4.26 -15.67 3.53
N GLY A 192 3.36 -16.64 3.50
CA GLY A 192 3.75 -17.90 2.88
C GLY A 192 3.71 -17.70 1.37
N ASP A 193 4.87 -17.78 0.69
CA ASP A 193 5.10 -17.84 -0.76
C ASP A 193 4.01 -17.26 -1.69
N GLU A 194 4.18 -16.03 -2.21
CA GLU A 194 3.30 -15.47 -3.25
C GLU A 194 3.18 -16.38 -4.48
N LEU A 195 1.95 -16.69 -4.92
CA LEU A 195 1.68 -17.33 -6.20
C LEU A 195 2.43 -16.65 -7.35
N PRO A 196 3.13 -17.35 -8.27
CA PRO A 196 3.82 -16.68 -9.35
C PRO A 196 2.82 -16.11 -10.33
N ASP A 197 3.18 -14.94 -10.86
CA ASP A 197 2.45 -14.16 -11.85
C ASP A 197 1.86 -15.00 -13.00
N ILE A 198 2.57 -16.06 -13.40
CA ILE A 198 2.20 -16.98 -14.48
C ILE A 198 0.87 -17.73 -14.21
N LEU A 199 0.51 -17.92 -12.94
CA LEU A 199 -0.72 -18.56 -12.51
C LEU A 199 -1.81 -17.56 -12.11
N LEU A 200 -1.46 -16.31 -11.86
CA LEU A 200 -2.31 -15.35 -11.15
C LEU A 200 -3.26 -14.55 -12.05
N GLU A 201 -2.77 -14.04 -13.19
CA GLU A 201 -3.58 -13.17 -14.05
C GLU A 201 -4.18 -13.93 -15.23
N ASN A 202 -5.45 -13.69 -15.57
CA ASN A 202 -6.09 -14.29 -16.75
C ASN A 202 -5.26 -14.05 -18.04
N ALA A 203 -4.74 -12.84 -18.23
CA ALA A 203 -3.92 -12.49 -19.39
C ALA A 203 -2.59 -13.26 -19.41
N LYS A 204 -1.90 -13.37 -18.26
CA LYS A 204 -0.64 -14.12 -18.14
C LYS A 204 -0.86 -15.63 -18.27
N ARG A 205 -1.93 -16.19 -17.69
CA ARG A 205 -2.34 -17.60 -17.90
C ARG A 205 -2.59 -17.87 -19.38
N GLN A 206 -3.31 -16.99 -20.05
CA GLN A 206 -3.58 -17.10 -21.48
C GLN A 206 -2.30 -16.96 -22.33
N GLN A 207 -1.38 -16.09 -21.92
CA GLN A 207 -0.07 -15.96 -22.57
C GLN A 207 0.76 -17.23 -22.45
N SER A 208 0.78 -17.87 -21.27
CA SER A 208 1.47 -19.14 -21.03
C SER A 208 0.84 -20.28 -21.83
N ASP A 209 -0.49 -20.35 -21.83
CA ASP A 209 -1.23 -21.32 -22.65
C ASP A 209 -0.91 -21.14 -24.14
N ASN A 210 -0.99 -19.90 -24.66
CA ASN A 210 -0.65 -19.58 -26.04
C ASN A 210 0.82 -19.87 -26.37
N THR A 211 1.73 -19.60 -25.44
CA THR A 211 3.16 -19.91 -25.60
C THR A 211 3.36 -21.42 -25.72
N SER A 212 2.74 -22.21 -24.85
CA SER A 212 2.82 -23.68 -24.92
C SER A 212 2.25 -24.21 -26.25
N LYS A 213 1.09 -23.73 -26.69
CA LYS A 213 0.47 -24.10 -27.98
C LYS A 213 1.35 -23.74 -29.16
N ARG A 214 2.00 -22.57 -29.14
CA ARG A 214 2.94 -22.15 -30.19
C ARG A 214 4.17 -23.05 -30.25
N LEU A 215 4.73 -23.41 -29.09
CA LEU A 215 5.87 -24.33 -29.01
C LEU A 215 5.51 -25.71 -29.57
N VAL A 216 4.35 -26.26 -29.20
CA VAL A 216 3.83 -27.53 -29.74
C VAL A 216 3.69 -27.48 -31.26
N ARG A 217 3.02 -26.45 -31.82
CA ARG A 217 2.89 -26.31 -33.28
C ARG A 217 4.23 -26.25 -34.00
N ASN A 218 5.22 -25.57 -33.41
CA ASN A 218 6.57 -25.51 -33.97
C ASN A 218 7.25 -26.88 -33.97
N ILE A 219 7.10 -27.65 -32.88
CA ILE A 219 7.59 -29.02 -32.78
C ILE A 219 6.91 -29.89 -33.85
N GLU A 220 5.58 -29.92 -33.89
CA GLU A 220 4.80 -30.69 -34.85
C GLU A 220 5.18 -30.38 -36.31
N LYS A 221 5.35 -29.10 -36.66
CA LYS A 221 5.79 -28.70 -38.01
C LYS A 221 7.17 -29.26 -38.36
N ARG A 222 8.09 -29.32 -37.40
CA ARG A 222 9.44 -29.87 -37.62
C ARG A 222 9.41 -31.40 -37.69
N LEU A 223 8.64 -32.05 -36.84
CA LEU A 223 8.49 -33.51 -36.86
C LEU A 223 7.75 -33.99 -38.11
N ALA A 224 6.77 -33.24 -38.62
CA ALA A 224 6.14 -33.53 -39.91
C ALA A 224 7.16 -33.46 -41.08
N ASN A 225 8.11 -32.51 -41.02
CA ASN A 225 9.19 -32.45 -41.99
C ASN A 225 10.11 -33.68 -41.88
N VAL A 226 10.47 -34.10 -40.66
CA VAL A 226 11.26 -35.33 -40.43
C VAL A 226 10.55 -36.54 -41.04
N ARG A 227 9.25 -36.73 -40.79
CA ARG A 227 8.46 -37.85 -41.35
C ARG A 227 8.43 -37.84 -42.88
N THR A 228 8.43 -36.66 -43.51
CA THR A 228 8.44 -36.53 -44.97
C THR A 228 9.82 -36.82 -45.57
N LEU A 229 10.88 -36.41 -44.87
CA LEU A 229 12.26 -36.62 -45.30
C LEU A 229 12.68 -38.08 -45.12
N CYS A 230 12.28 -38.71 -44.00
CA CYS A 230 12.58 -40.09 -43.63
C CYS A 230 11.40 -41.06 -43.88
N ALA A 231 10.55 -40.77 -44.87
CA ALA A 231 9.43 -41.64 -45.22
C ALA A 231 9.96 -43.02 -45.66
N LYS A 232 9.43 -44.11 -45.08
CA LYS A 232 9.96 -45.48 -45.27
C LYS A 232 10.04 -45.88 -46.74
N GLU A 233 9.10 -45.42 -47.56
CA GLU A 233 9.04 -45.67 -48.99
C GLU A 233 10.26 -45.12 -49.75
N LYS A 234 10.85 -44.02 -49.29
CA LYS A 234 12.05 -43.42 -49.91
C LYS A 234 13.32 -44.25 -49.67
N PHE A 235 13.35 -45.02 -48.59
CA PHE A 235 14.52 -45.81 -48.16
C PHE A 235 14.33 -47.32 -48.40
N ALA A 236 13.16 -47.74 -48.90
CA ALA A 236 12.88 -49.15 -49.21
C ALA A 236 13.72 -49.70 -50.39
N THR A 237 14.19 -48.83 -51.28
CA THR A 237 15.08 -49.21 -52.39
C THR A 237 16.10 -48.11 -52.59
N ILE A 238 17.35 -48.34 -52.19
CA ILE A 238 18.42 -47.37 -52.33
C ILE A 238 18.86 -47.31 -53.80
N PRO A 239 18.80 -46.15 -54.46
CA PRO A 239 19.26 -46.02 -55.84
C PRO A 239 20.77 -46.30 -55.98
N GLU A 240 21.16 -47.03 -57.02
CA GLU A 240 22.57 -47.29 -57.35
C GLU A 240 23.30 -46.02 -57.87
N GLU A 241 22.54 -45.04 -58.37
CA GLU A 241 23.10 -43.78 -58.88
C GLU A 241 23.61 -42.89 -57.73
N ILE A 242 24.89 -42.52 -57.78
CA ILE A 242 25.59 -41.74 -56.74
C ILE A 242 24.87 -40.44 -56.40
N THR A 243 24.29 -39.77 -57.40
CA THR A 243 23.54 -38.50 -57.25
C THR A 243 22.27 -38.69 -56.41
N ALA A 244 21.55 -39.78 -56.63
CA ALA A 244 20.32 -40.11 -55.92
C ALA A 244 20.59 -40.61 -54.49
N LYS A 245 21.65 -41.40 -54.28
CA LYS A 245 22.11 -41.77 -52.92
C LYS A 245 22.50 -40.55 -52.09
N LYS A 246 23.27 -39.61 -52.67
CA LYS A 246 23.63 -38.34 -52.01
C LYS A 246 22.41 -37.48 -51.68
N ALA A 247 21.33 -37.55 -52.45
CA ALA A 247 20.09 -36.85 -52.15
C ALA A 247 19.41 -37.42 -50.90
N LEU A 248 19.39 -38.75 -50.74
CA LEU A 248 18.84 -39.40 -49.53
C LEU A 248 19.70 -39.12 -48.28
N GLU A 249 21.03 -39.16 -48.40
CA GLU A 249 21.94 -38.75 -47.31
C GLU A 249 21.67 -37.31 -46.87
N LYS A 250 21.41 -36.40 -47.82
CA LYS A 250 21.05 -35.01 -47.55
C LYS A 250 19.67 -34.89 -46.88
N ASP A 251 18.70 -35.71 -47.25
CA ASP A 251 17.40 -35.77 -46.59
C ASP A 251 17.53 -36.20 -45.12
N VAL A 252 18.35 -37.21 -44.81
CA VAL A 252 18.65 -37.62 -43.43
C VAL A 252 19.35 -36.51 -42.65
N GLN A 253 20.31 -35.80 -43.25
CA GLN A 253 20.96 -34.64 -42.62
C GLN A 253 19.96 -33.50 -42.32
N ASN A 254 19.07 -33.21 -43.27
CA ASN A 254 18.02 -32.20 -43.09
C ASN A 254 17.01 -32.63 -42.00
N ALA A 255 16.69 -33.91 -41.92
CA ALA A 255 15.83 -34.47 -40.88
C ALA A 255 16.48 -34.33 -39.49
N ARG A 256 17.77 -34.66 -39.35
CA ARG A 256 18.55 -34.42 -38.12
C ARG A 256 18.54 -32.95 -37.70
N ALA A 257 18.70 -32.03 -38.65
CA ALA A 257 18.63 -30.60 -38.37
C ALA A 257 17.21 -30.17 -37.90
N ALA A 258 16.16 -30.71 -38.50
CA ALA A 258 14.77 -30.47 -38.09
C ALA A 258 14.47 -31.06 -36.70
N LEU A 259 14.96 -32.26 -36.40
CA LEU A 259 14.85 -32.90 -35.08
C LEU A 259 15.55 -32.06 -34.00
N LYS A 260 16.75 -31.55 -34.26
CA LYS A 260 17.47 -30.65 -33.35
C LYS A 260 16.65 -29.39 -33.04
N GLN A 261 16.07 -28.76 -34.07
CA GLN A 261 15.21 -27.60 -33.87
C GLN A 261 13.94 -27.93 -33.07
N ALA A 262 13.35 -29.12 -33.27
CA ALA A 262 12.22 -29.59 -32.47
C ALA A 262 12.63 -29.79 -31.01
N SER A 263 13.81 -30.38 -30.76
CA SER A 263 14.38 -30.59 -29.42
C SER A 263 14.61 -29.28 -28.68
N ASP A 264 15.11 -28.24 -29.35
CA ASP A 264 15.28 -26.90 -28.77
C ASP A 264 13.94 -26.27 -28.33
N GLN A 265 12.86 -26.50 -29.08
CA GLN A 265 11.53 -26.03 -28.69
C GLN A 265 10.94 -26.89 -27.56
N LEU A 266 11.17 -28.21 -27.58
CA LEU A 266 10.76 -29.11 -26.51
C LEU A 266 11.41 -28.72 -25.18
N LYS A 267 12.70 -28.35 -25.19
CA LYS A 267 13.39 -27.84 -24.01
C LYS A 267 12.68 -26.62 -23.42
N LYS A 268 12.31 -25.64 -24.23
CA LYS A 268 11.54 -24.46 -23.77
C LYS A 268 10.17 -24.83 -23.20
N LEU A 269 9.51 -25.82 -23.78
CA LEU A 269 8.22 -26.32 -23.28
C LEU A 269 8.39 -27.05 -21.94
N LYS A 270 9.46 -27.83 -21.78
CA LYS A 270 9.83 -28.48 -20.52
C LYS A 270 10.22 -27.48 -19.44
N ASP A 271 10.92 -26.40 -19.79
CA ASP A 271 11.25 -25.31 -18.86
C ASP A 271 9.97 -24.64 -18.33
N LEU A 272 9.03 -24.29 -19.23
CA LEU A 272 7.72 -23.76 -18.86
C LEU A 272 6.93 -24.73 -17.97
N ASN A 273 6.93 -26.03 -18.28
CA ASN A 273 6.29 -27.04 -17.43
C ASN A 273 6.97 -27.10 -16.06
N SER A 274 8.30 -27.08 -15.99
CA SER A 274 9.06 -27.11 -14.73
C SER A 274 8.73 -25.92 -13.83
N GLU A 275 8.63 -24.72 -14.39
CA GLU A 275 8.19 -23.52 -13.66
C GLU A 275 6.79 -23.70 -13.07
N LEU A 276 5.84 -24.19 -13.88
CA LEU A 276 4.46 -24.44 -13.46
C LEU A 276 4.34 -25.55 -12.40
N GLN A 277 5.11 -26.64 -12.52
CA GLN A 277 5.14 -27.72 -11.51
C GLN A 277 5.80 -27.24 -10.21
N THR A 278 6.83 -26.42 -10.30
CA THR A 278 7.48 -25.81 -9.13
C THR A 278 6.50 -24.91 -8.39
N ALA A 279 5.76 -24.07 -9.13
CA ALA A 279 4.68 -23.25 -8.58
C ALA A 279 3.61 -24.11 -7.89
N LYS A 280 3.15 -25.17 -8.58
CA LYS A 280 2.18 -26.13 -8.04
C LYS A 280 2.62 -26.73 -6.70
N LYS A 281 3.89 -27.13 -6.61
CA LYS A 281 4.45 -27.74 -5.39
C LYS A 281 4.61 -26.74 -4.26
N LYS A 282 5.25 -25.60 -4.53
CA LYS A 282 5.56 -24.59 -3.50
C LYS A 282 4.29 -23.95 -2.91
N GLN A 283 3.25 -23.79 -3.71
CA GLN A 283 2.07 -23.00 -3.33
C GLN A 283 0.77 -23.78 -3.41
N ALA A 284 0.84 -25.10 -3.23
CA ALA A 284 -0.32 -25.99 -3.29
C ALA A 284 -1.49 -25.48 -2.43
N LYS A 285 -1.21 -24.96 -1.22
CA LYS A 285 -2.21 -24.40 -0.30
C LYS A 285 -2.90 -23.16 -0.86
N LEU A 286 -2.14 -22.27 -1.50
CA LEU A 286 -2.68 -21.03 -2.08
C LEU A 286 -3.49 -21.33 -3.34
N ILE A 287 -2.99 -22.22 -4.22
CA ILE A 287 -3.75 -22.68 -5.38
C ILE A 287 -5.07 -23.30 -4.94
N ALA A 288 -5.07 -24.17 -3.93
CA ALA A 288 -6.27 -24.83 -3.43
C ALA A 288 -7.32 -23.84 -2.86
N ALA A 289 -6.85 -22.75 -2.24
CA ALA A 289 -7.69 -21.72 -1.65
C ALA A 289 -8.16 -20.64 -2.63
N HIS A 290 -7.65 -20.61 -3.86
CA HIS A 290 -7.94 -19.57 -4.84
C HIS A 290 -9.24 -19.83 -5.63
N ASN A 291 -9.98 -18.77 -5.97
CA ASN A 291 -11.24 -18.88 -6.72
C ASN A 291 -11.08 -19.53 -8.11
N ASP A 292 -10.00 -19.20 -8.83
CA ASP A 292 -9.67 -19.79 -10.14
C ASP A 292 -8.84 -21.10 -10.05
N LYS A 293 -8.88 -21.83 -8.91
CA LYS A 293 -8.07 -23.05 -8.72
C LYS A 293 -8.15 -24.03 -9.89
N ALA A 294 -9.35 -24.24 -10.44
CA ALA A 294 -9.60 -25.16 -11.54
C ALA A 294 -8.87 -24.74 -12.82
N LYS A 295 -8.81 -23.43 -13.11
CA LYS A 295 -8.10 -22.89 -14.28
C LYS A 295 -6.59 -22.98 -14.11
N MET A 296 -6.08 -22.72 -12.91
CA MET A 296 -4.66 -22.88 -12.58
C MET A 296 -4.23 -24.34 -12.73
N THR A 297 -4.98 -25.27 -12.13
CA THR A 297 -4.69 -26.70 -12.24
C THR A 297 -4.84 -27.23 -13.66
N GLY A 298 -5.82 -26.70 -14.42
CA GLY A 298 -6.03 -27.01 -15.83
C GLY A 298 -4.83 -26.62 -16.69
N LEU A 299 -4.35 -25.37 -16.58
CA LEU A 299 -3.14 -24.92 -17.30
C LEU A 299 -1.91 -25.79 -16.97
N ILE A 300 -1.71 -26.10 -15.68
CA ILE A 300 -0.58 -26.92 -15.25
C ILE A 300 -0.67 -28.35 -15.82
N GLY A 301 -1.88 -28.92 -15.87
CA GLY A 301 -2.14 -30.23 -16.50
C GLY A 301 -1.90 -30.20 -18.00
N ASP A 302 -2.54 -29.26 -18.71
CA ASP A 302 -2.44 -29.10 -20.15
C ASP A 302 -1.00 -28.95 -20.65
N VAL A 303 -0.18 -28.14 -19.96
CA VAL A 303 1.22 -27.94 -20.35
C VAL A 303 2.06 -29.20 -20.08
N ALA A 304 1.77 -29.93 -18.99
CA ALA A 304 2.45 -31.20 -18.71
C ALA A 304 2.12 -32.26 -19.77
N ASP A 305 0.85 -32.38 -20.15
CA ASP A 305 0.39 -33.33 -21.17
C ASP A 305 1.00 -32.99 -22.55
N ARG A 306 1.03 -31.71 -22.92
CA ARG A 306 1.68 -31.23 -24.15
C ARG A 306 3.18 -31.51 -24.16
N ALA A 307 3.87 -31.28 -23.05
CA ALA A 307 5.30 -31.55 -22.95
C ALA A 307 5.60 -33.04 -23.14
N LYS A 308 4.80 -33.91 -22.53
CA LYS A 308 4.93 -35.37 -22.66
C LYS A 308 4.64 -35.85 -24.09
N ALA A 309 3.51 -35.43 -24.66
CA ALA A 309 3.15 -35.82 -26.03
C ALA A 309 4.18 -35.35 -27.08
N ALA A 310 4.76 -34.17 -26.88
CA ALA A 310 5.81 -33.64 -27.75
C ALA A 310 7.14 -34.41 -27.60
N GLU A 311 7.47 -34.88 -26.40
CA GLU A 311 8.61 -35.77 -26.15
C GLU A 311 8.43 -37.12 -26.82
N ASP A 312 7.28 -37.78 -26.62
CA ASP A 312 6.97 -39.06 -27.26
C ASP A 312 7.04 -38.96 -28.80
N SER A 313 6.53 -37.85 -29.35
CA SER A 313 6.58 -37.58 -30.80
C SER A 313 8.00 -37.33 -31.32
N LEU A 314 8.86 -36.74 -30.50
CA LEU A 314 10.25 -36.48 -30.86
C LEU A 314 11.06 -37.77 -30.88
N ASN A 315 10.90 -38.62 -29.87
CA ASN A 315 11.53 -39.94 -29.81
C ASN A 315 11.13 -40.79 -31.03
N ALA A 316 9.84 -40.84 -31.36
CA ALA A 316 9.38 -41.57 -32.56
C ALA A 316 9.95 -41.01 -33.88
N ALA A 317 10.32 -39.73 -33.92
CA ALA A 317 10.94 -39.14 -35.10
C ALA A 317 12.46 -39.37 -35.14
N GLU A 318 13.09 -39.54 -33.98
CA GLU A 318 14.48 -39.97 -33.85
C GLU A 318 14.63 -41.41 -34.38
N ASP A 319 13.75 -42.33 -33.98
CA ASP A 319 13.70 -43.70 -34.49
C ASP A 319 13.60 -43.74 -36.02
N LEU A 320 12.77 -42.88 -36.63
CA LEU A 320 12.65 -42.79 -38.09
C LEU A 320 13.94 -42.33 -38.79
N ILE A 321 14.71 -41.46 -38.14
CA ILE A 321 16.00 -41.01 -38.66
C ILE A 321 17.02 -42.13 -38.55
N GLU A 322 17.03 -42.87 -37.44
CA GLU A 322 17.93 -44.01 -37.23
C GLU A 322 17.64 -45.15 -38.23
N ASP A 323 16.37 -45.47 -38.47
CA ASP A 323 15.93 -46.43 -39.50
C ASP A 323 16.43 -46.00 -40.90
N ALA A 324 16.24 -44.72 -41.25
CA ALA A 324 16.64 -44.18 -42.55
C ALA A 324 18.16 -44.13 -42.74
N ASP A 325 18.92 -43.78 -41.69
CA ASP A 325 20.38 -43.77 -41.70
C ASP A 325 20.95 -45.19 -41.80
N SER A 326 20.30 -46.16 -41.14
CA SER A 326 20.69 -47.58 -41.20
C SER A 326 20.43 -48.23 -42.57
N ALA A 327 19.49 -47.69 -43.33
CA ALA A 327 19.15 -48.17 -44.67
C ALA A 327 20.12 -47.68 -45.76
N LEU A 328 20.90 -46.62 -45.51
CA LEU A 328 21.84 -46.00 -46.46
C LEU A 328 23.21 -46.70 -46.51
#